data_AF-A0A1V4T9E0-F1
#
_entry.id   AF-A0A1V4T9E0-F1
#
_cell.length_a   1.000
_cell.length_b   1.000
_cell.length_c   1.000
_cell.angle_alpha   90.00
_cell.angle_beta   90.00
_cell.angle_gamma   90.00
#
_symmetry.space_group_name_H-M   'P 1'
#
loop_
_entity.id
_entity.type
_entity.pdbx_description
1 polymer ?
#
loop_
_entity_poly.entity_id
_entity_poly.type
_entity_poly.pdbx_seq_one_letter_code
_entity_poly.pdbx_strand_id
1 'polypeptide(L)'
;MVDIKEIKHIRAAPFTLMSSSIHAILAFIAAILIVLFFGSIAAFIPGASSFAAFITVLGLAIIILYPLTAFFWNILLAFVTALLYNLITPKVGGIKLGMEGDEVKSIPVVSVALILACVVAVLTFIMGLYMGLGGSSILSLISGSIPIVGSVIANATNTTNATVPTGGVFGAISGMWALFWIILVPIMTFIFSFIGYALFAIFYNIVIPKIGGMKLVFAEAANGFELTNIPVVPAALSLSVVLAILGAIYGFISGIMTGDIVVAIIWLVTYAIMYFIMYFIIVAIGAIIYNFLQPKIGGIKLVLE
;
A
#
# COMPACT_ATOMS: atom_id res chain seq x y z
N MET A 1 -0.46 -34.45 -7.44
CA MET A 1 0.22 -33.89 -8.62
C MET A 1 -0.10 -32.40 -8.60
N VAL A 2 0.92 -31.55 -8.61
CA VAL A 2 0.72 -30.09 -8.56
C VAL A 2 0.26 -29.65 -9.95
N ASP A 3 -0.95 -29.11 -10.04
CA ASP A 3 -1.50 -28.52 -11.26
C ASP A 3 -0.96 -27.10 -11.40
N ILE A 4 -0.39 -26.74 -12.54
CA ILE A 4 0.20 -25.41 -12.75
C ILE A 4 -0.82 -24.58 -13.51
N LYS A 5 -1.37 -23.54 -12.86
CA LYS A 5 -2.29 -22.58 -13.48
C LYS A 5 -1.61 -21.23 -13.68
N GLU A 6 -1.43 -20.81 -14.92
CA GLU A 6 -0.88 -19.52 -15.28
C GLU A 6 -1.98 -18.47 -15.38
N ILE A 7 -1.86 -17.39 -14.61
CA ILE A 7 -2.70 -16.20 -14.81
C ILE A 7 -2.17 -15.45 -16.03
N LYS A 8 -2.82 -15.60 -17.19
CA LYS A 8 -2.42 -14.89 -18.42
C LYS A 8 -2.98 -13.47 -18.48
N HIS A 9 -4.19 -13.29 -17.98
CA HIS A 9 -4.90 -12.02 -18.11
C HIS A 9 -5.85 -11.80 -16.93
N ILE A 10 -5.82 -10.58 -16.39
CA ILE A 10 -6.74 -10.10 -15.35
C ILE A 10 -7.76 -9.19 -16.03
N ARG A 11 -9.06 -9.47 -15.89
CA ARG A 11 -10.08 -8.55 -16.40
C ARG A 11 -10.10 -7.27 -15.55
N ALA A 12 -9.67 -6.16 -16.14
CA ALA A 12 -9.46 -4.90 -15.41
C ALA A 12 -10.74 -4.38 -14.72
N ALA A 13 -11.89 -4.38 -15.39
CA ALA A 13 -13.14 -3.86 -14.82
C ALA A 13 -13.58 -4.60 -13.54
N PRO A 14 -13.79 -5.94 -13.51
CA PRO A 14 -14.19 -6.64 -12.29
C PRO A 14 -13.09 -6.60 -11.22
N PHE A 15 -11.81 -6.65 -11.59
CA PHE A 15 -10.71 -6.50 -10.63
C PHE A 15 -10.73 -5.13 -9.94
N THR A 16 -10.93 -4.07 -10.73
CA THR A 16 -10.97 -2.69 -10.24
C THR A 16 -12.16 -2.48 -9.31
N LEU A 17 -13.35 -2.92 -9.74
CA LEU A 17 -14.58 -2.75 -8.96
C LEU A 17 -14.52 -3.50 -7.63
N MET A 18 -14.07 -4.75 -7.63
CA MET A 18 -13.96 -5.55 -6.41
C MET A 18 -12.90 -4.97 -5.48
N SER A 19 -11.70 -4.66 -5.99
CA SER A 19 -10.61 -4.13 -5.18
C SER A 19 -10.95 -2.77 -4.57
N SER A 20 -11.51 -1.84 -5.36
CA SER A 20 -11.88 -0.51 -4.85
C SER A 20 -13.00 -0.59 -3.81
N SER A 21 -13.98 -1.48 -4.01
CA SER A 21 -15.08 -1.69 -3.05
C SER A 21 -14.60 -2.26 -1.72
N ILE A 22 -13.68 -3.24 -1.75
CA ILE A 22 -13.07 -3.79 -0.53
C ILE A 22 -12.31 -2.69 0.24
N HIS A 23 -11.49 -1.90 -0.46
CA HIS A 23 -10.74 -0.81 0.17
C HIS A 23 -11.64 0.29 0.74
N ALA A 24 -12.76 0.61 0.08
CA ALA A 24 -13.73 1.56 0.60
C ALA A 24 -14.34 1.08 1.92
N ILE A 25 -14.72 -0.20 2.01
CA ILE A 25 -15.28 -0.78 3.24
C ILE A 25 -14.22 -0.86 4.34
N LEU A 26 -12.99 -1.26 4.01
CA LEU A 26 -11.88 -1.25 4.97
C LEU A 26 -11.58 0.17 5.48
N ALA A 27 -11.58 1.16 4.60
CA ALA A 27 -11.40 2.56 4.98
C ALA A 27 -12.57 3.08 5.83
N PHE A 28 -13.80 2.62 5.59
CA PHE A 28 -14.95 2.94 6.44
C PHE A 28 -14.81 2.36 7.85
N ILE A 29 -14.40 1.09 7.96
CA ILE A 29 -14.11 0.46 9.24
C ILE A 29 -12.98 1.23 9.96
N ALA A 30 -11.89 1.53 9.26
CA ALA A 30 -10.77 2.28 9.81
C ALA A 30 -11.17 3.70 10.25
N ALA A 31 -12.02 4.41 9.48
CA ALA A 31 -12.54 5.72 9.85
C ALA A 31 -13.31 5.66 11.17
N ILE A 32 -14.19 4.66 11.33
CA ILE A 32 -14.94 4.46 12.58
C ILE A 32 -13.98 4.22 13.75
N LEU A 33 -12.99 3.33 13.59
CA LEU A 33 -12.02 3.04 14.64
C LEU A 33 -11.21 4.27 15.03
N ILE A 34 -10.78 5.09 14.06
CA ILE A 34 -10.08 6.36 14.30
C ILE A 34 -10.96 7.32 15.09
N VAL A 35 -12.22 7.51 14.69
CA VAL A 35 -13.14 8.43 15.38
C VAL A 35 -13.43 7.96 16.80
N LEU A 36 -13.62 6.65 17.02
CA LEU A 36 -13.82 6.09 18.36
C LEU A 36 -12.57 6.28 19.24
N PHE A 37 -11.38 6.01 18.68
CA PHE A 37 -10.13 6.17 19.41
C PHE A 37 -9.91 7.63 19.83
N PHE A 38 -9.93 8.58 18.90
CA PHE A 38 -9.73 9.99 19.23
C PHE A 38 -10.89 10.58 20.05
N GLY A 39 -12.12 10.15 19.82
CA GLY A 39 -13.28 10.54 20.61
C GLY A 39 -13.13 10.11 22.07
N SER A 40 -12.63 8.89 22.32
CA SER A 40 -12.36 8.41 23.67
C SER A 40 -11.24 9.20 24.36
N ILE A 41 -10.15 9.50 23.65
CA ILE A 41 -9.06 10.33 24.19
C ILE A 41 -9.56 11.73 24.58
N ALA A 42 -10.37 12.35 23.72
CA ALA A 42 -10.92 13.68 23.98
C ALA A 42 -11.79 13.70 25.26
N ALA A 43 -12.48 12.60 25.59
CA ALA A 43 -13.29 12.49 26.80
C ALA A 43 -12.45 12.44 28.10
N PHE A 44 -11.18 12.05 28.03
CA PHE A 44 -10.29 11.96 29.20
C PHE A 44 -9.44 13.21 29.46
N ILE A 45 -9.60 14.29 28.67
CA ILE A 45 -8.82 15.53 28.84
C ILE A 45 -9.74 16.65 29.38
N PRO A 46 -9.71 16.94 30.69
CA PRO A 46 -10.46 18.04 31.27
C PRO A 46 -10.04 19.39 30.66
N GLY A 47 -11.01 20.20 30.22
CA GLY A 47 -10.75 21.52 29.61
C GLY A 47 -10.58 21.53 28.09
N ALA A 48 -10.64 20.37 27.43
CA ALA A 48 -10.48 20.25 25.98
C ALA A 48 -11.81 20.35 25.20
N SER A 49 -12.77 21.16 25.64
CA SER A 49 -14.10 21.28 25.00
C SER A 49 -14.00 21.66 23.51
N SER A 50 -13.08 22.56 23.15
CA SER A 50 -12.79 22.94 21.77
C SER A 50 -12.19 21.78 20.96
N PHE A 51 -11.38 20.93 21.58
CA PHE A 51 -10.81 19.74 20.93
C PHE A 51 -11.88 18.66 20.71
N ALA A 52 -12.76 18.43 21.69
CA ALA A 52 -13.89 17.51 21.55
C ALA A 52 -14.86 17.96 20.45
N ALA A 53 -15.17 19.26 20.37
CA ALA A 53 -15.99 19.84 19.31
C ALA A 53 -15.32 19.68 17.93
N PHE A 54 -14.01 19.93 17.84
CA PHE A 54 -13.22 19.74 16.62
C PHE A 54 -13.22 18.28 16.13
N ILE A 55 -13.00 17.32 17.05
CA ILE A 55 -13.00 15.88 16.74
C ILE A 55 -14.41 15.41 16.32
N THR A 56 -15.47 16.02 16.84
CA THR A 56 -16.84 15.70 16.43
C THR A 56 -17.10 16.10 14.97
N VAL A 57 -16.72 17.32 14.59
CA VAL A 57 -16.89 17.83 13.21
C VAL A 57 -15.98 17.09 12.24
N LEU A 58 -14.70 16.92 12.58
CA LEU A 58 -13.77 16.14 11.77
C LEU A 58 -14.16 14.68 11.68
N GLY A 59 -14.68 14.09 12.75
CA GLY A 59 -15.05 12.68 12.78
C GLY A 59 -16.14 12.36 11.77
N LEU A 60 -17.18 13.21 11.69
CA LEU A 60 -18.22 13.08 10.68
C LEU A 60 -17.65 13.23 9.26
N ALA A 61 -16.74 14.18 9.05
CA ALA A 61 -16.09 14.37 7.75
C ALA A 61 -15.22 13.16 7.37
N ILE A 62 -14.44 12.60 8.30
CA ILE A 62 -13.56 11.45 8.07
C ILE A 62 -14.36 10.20 7.71
N ILE A 63 -15.49 9.94 8.40
CA ILE A 63 -16.36 8.80 8.13
C ILE A 63 -16.88 8.81 6.68
N ILE A 64 -17.09 10.00 6.10
CA ILE A 64 -17.59 10.15 4.72
C ILE A 64 -16.43 10.23 3.72
N LEU A 65 -15.45 11.10 3.97
CA LEU A 65 -14.39 11.41 3.02
C LEU A 65 -13.34 10.32 2.91
N TYR A 66 -13.02 9.61 4.00
CA TYR A 66 -11.96 8.60 3.97
C TYR A 66 -12.33 7.38 3.11
N PRO A 67 -13.54 6.79 3.21
CA PRO A 67 -13.97 5.72 2.31
C PRO A 67 -14.07 6.17 0.85
N LEU A 68 -14.59 7.37 0.59
CA LEU A 68 -14.70 7.91 -0.77
C LEU A 68 -13.33 8.10 -1.40
N THR A 69 -12.39 8.70 -0.66
CA THR A 69 -11.01 8.87 -1.12
C THR A 69 -10.36 7.53 -1.37
N ALA A 70 -10.51 6.56 -0.45
CA ALA A 70 -9.98 5.22 -0.63
C ALA A 70 -10.57 4.51 -1.86
N PHE A 71 -11.88 4.67 -2.12
CA PHE A 71 -12.54 4.09 -3.29
C PHE A 71 -11.97 4.65 -4.60
N PHE A 72 -11.97 5.98 -4.77
CA PHE A 72 -11.48 6.62 -6.00
C PHE A 72 -9.99 6.40 -6.21
N TRP A 73 -9.22 6.48 -5.13
CA TRP A 73 -7.79 6.19 -5.17
C TRP A 73 -7.53 4.74 -5.63
N ASN A 74 -8.29 3.78 -5.11
CA ASN A 74 -8.13 2.38 -5.48
C ASN A 74 -8.69 2.03 -6.86
N ILE A 75 -9.62 2.81 -7.42
CA ILE A 75 -9.98 2.66 -8.84
C ILE A 75 -8.74 2.84 -9.70
N LEU A 76 -8.00 3.94 -9.49
CA LEU A 76 -6.79 4.23 -10.24
C LEU A 76 -5.74 3.13 -10.02
N LEU A 77 -5.44 2.80 -8.76
CA LEU A 77 -4.42 1.79 -8.44
C LEU A 77 -4.77 0.42 -9.02
N ALA A 78 -5.99 -0.08 -8.82
CA ALA A 78 -6.39 -1.41 -9.26
C ALA A 78 -6.49 -1.50 -10.78
N PHE A 79 -7.00 -0.46 -11.44
CA PHE A 79 -7.08 -0.42 -12.90
C PHE A 79 -5.67 -0.44 -13.52
N VAL A 80 -4.78 0.43 -13.04
CA VAL A 80 -3.39 0.49 -13.53
C VAL A 80 -2.66 -0.81 -13.22
N THR A 81 -2.88 -1.41 -12.04
CA THR A 81 -2.31 -2.73 -11.68
C THR A 81 -2.73 -3.81 -12.68
N ALA A 82 -4.03 -3.93 -12.98
CA ALA A 82 -4.52 -4.93 -13.93
C ALA A 82 -4.01 -4.66 -15.36
N LEU A 83 -3.98 -3.39 -15.79
CA LEU A 83 -3.46 -3.01 -17.10
C LEU A 83 -1.98 -3.35 -17.24
N LEU A 84 -1.17 -2.97 -16.25
CA LEU A 84 0.27 -3.24 -16.26
C LEU A 84 0.56 -4.74 -16.18
N TYR A 85 -0.21 -5.49 -15.36
CA TYR A 85 -0.13 -6.94 -15.34
C TYR A 85 -0.31 -7.51 -16.75
N ASN A 86 -1.40 -7.16 -17.43
CA ASN A 86 -1.70 -7.66 -18.78
C ASN A 86 -0.68 -7.22 -19.83
N LEU A 87 -0.05 -6.06 -19.65
CA LEU A 87 0.99 -5.55 -20.55
C LEU A 87 2.34 -6.27 -20.35
N ILE A 88 2.67 -6.65 -19.12
CA ILE A 88 3.97 -7.22 -18.74
C ILE A 88 3.96 -8.74 -18.91
N THR A 89 2.85 -9.40 -18.58
CA THR A 89 2.71 -10.87 -18.62
C THR A 89 3.16 -11.51 -19.95
N PRO A 90 2.82 -10.98 -21.14
CA PRO A 90 3.32 -11.54 -22.41
C PRO A 90 4.84 -11.49 -22.59
N LYS A 91 5.56 -10.63 -21.84
CA LYS A 91 7.01 -10.43 -21.97
C LYS A 91 7.81 -11.24 -20.96
N VAL A 92 7.27 -11.48 -19.77
CA VAL A 92 8.01 -12.09 -18.64
C VAL A 92 7.41 -13.43 -18.18
N GLY A 93 6.32 -13.87 -18.83
CA GLY A 93 5.52 -15.02 -18.41
C GLY A 93 4.58 -14.66 -17.27
N GLY A 94 3.35 -15.20 -17.32
CA GLY A 94 2.35 -14.96 -16.29
C GLY A 94 2.72 -15.57 -14.94
N ILE A 95 1.93 -15.25 -13.92
CA ILE A 95 2.12 -15.85 -12.59
C ILE A 95 1.56 -17.27 -12.63
N LYS A 96 2.47 -18.25 -12.60
CA LYS A 96 2.20 -19.70 -12.58
C LYS A 96 1.96 -20.21 -11.16
N LEU A 97 0.71 -20.33 -10.76
CA LEU A 97 0.33 -20.85 -9.46
C LEU A 97 0.44 -22.38 -9.46
N GLY A 98 1.24 -22.95 -8.54
CA GLY A 98 1.25 -24.39 -8.29
C GLY A 98 0.11 -24.75 -7.34
N MET A 99 -0.96 -25.30 -7.90
CA MET A 99 -2.21 -25.65 -7.23
C MET A 99 -2.24 -27.13 -6.83
N GLU A 100 -2.74 -27.42 -5.63
CA GLU A 100 -3.18 -28.74 -5.21
C GLU A 100 -4.68 -28.68 -4.89
N GLY A 101 -5.52 -29.02 -5.87
CA GLY A 101 -6.95 -28.71 -5.79
C GLY A 101 -7.18 -27.20 -5.80
N ASP A 102 -7.85 -26.68 -4.77
CA ASP A 102 -8.09 -25.24 -4.59
C ASP A 102 -6.98 -24.53 -3.81
N GLU A 103 -5.93 -25.25 -3.37
CA GLU A 103 -4.84 -24.69 -2.55
C GLU A 103 -3.66 -24.24 -3.42
N VAL A 104 -3.31 -22.96 -3.35
CA VAL A 104 -2.06 -22.42 -3.91
C VAL A 104 -0.90 -22.81 -2.99
N LYS A 105 -0.05 -23.75 -3.44
CA LYS A 105 1.10 -24.26 -2.67
C LYS A 105 2.42 -23.61 -3.04
N SER A 106 2.54 -23.14 -4.28
CA SER A 106 3.75 -22.46 -4.75
C SER A 106 3.45 -21.33 -5.71
N ILE A 107 4.32 -20.32 -5.69
CA ILE A 107 4.29 -19.17 -6.59
C ILE A 107 5.69 -18.94 -7.19
N PRO A 108 5.79 -18.46 -8.43
CA PRO A 108 7.07 -18.32 -9.12
C PRO A 108 7.79 -17.07 -8.61
N VAL A 109 8.92 -17.26 -7.93
CA VAL A 109 9.65 -16.19 -7.25
C VAL A 109 9.97 -15.04 -8.20
N VAL A 110 10.58 -15.34 -9.35
CA VAL A 110 11.04 -14.31 -10.31
C VAL A 110 9.86 -13.58 -10.94
N SER A 111 8.87 -14.30 -11.48
CA SER A 111 7.73 -13.66 -12.16
C SER A 111 6.89 -12.82 -11.20
N VAL A 112 6.61 -13.31 -9.98
CA VAL A 112 5.87 -12.53 -8.97
C VAL A 112 6.63 -11.28 -8.59
N ALA A 113 7.92 -11.41 -8.26
CA ALA A 113 8.74 -10.28 -7.84
C ALA A 113 8.87 -9.22 -8.93
N LEU A 114 9.15 -9.64 -10.17
CA LEU A 114 9.36 -8.74 -11.29
C LEU A 114 8.07 -8.01 -11.69
N ILE A 115 6.96 -8.75 -11.84
CA ILE A 115 5.67 -8.15 -12.24
C ILE A 115 5.21 -7.15 -11.18
N LEU A 116 5.19 -7.54 -9.91
CA LEU A 116 4.73 -6.66 -8.84
C LEU A 116 5.67 -5.47 -8.63
N ALA A 117 6.98 -5.66 -8.70
CA ALA A 117 7.94 -4.55 -8.59
C ALA A 117 7.80 -3.55 -9.74
N CYS A 118 7.61 -4.03 -10.98
CA CYS A 118 7.34 -3.15 -12.12
C CYS A 118 6.03 -2.37 -11.92
N VAL A 119 4.96 -3.03 -11.47
CA VAL A 119 3.68 -2.37 -11.19
C VAL A 119 3.85 -1.27 -10.16
N VAL A 120 4.47 -1.60 -9.01
CA VAL A 120 4.70 -0.62 -7.94
C VAL A 120 5.60 0.52 -8.42
N ALA A 121 6.67 0.24 -9.16
CA ALA A 121 7.56 1.26 -9.69
C ALA A 121 6.85 2.25 -10.62
N VAL A 122 5.97 1.76 -11.51
CA VAL A 122 5.17 2.63 -12.39
C VAL A 122 4.16 3.45 -11.59
N LEU A 123 3.48 2.85 -10.61
CA LEU A 123 2.57 3.58 -9.73
C LEU A 123 3.30 4.68 -8.93
N THR A 124 4.48 4.35 -8.41
CA THR A 124 5.34 5.29 -7.71
C THR A 124 5.88 6.38 -8.65
N PHE A 125 6.16 6.06 -9.92
CA PHE A 125 6.51 7.06 -10.91
C PHE A 125 5.37 8.03 -11.19
N ILE A 126 4.14 7.53 -11.37
CA ILE A 126 2.94 8.37 -11.54
C ILE A 126 2.74 9.28 -10.32
N MET A 127 2.87 8.74 -9.11
CA MET A 127 2.85 9.52 -7.88
C MET A 127 3.99 10.53 -7.78
N GLY A 128 5.19 10.13 -8.22
CA GLY A 128 6.39 10.95 -8.26
C GLY A 128 6.26 12.13 -9.21
N LEU A 129 5.56 11.97 -10.34
CA LEU A 129 5.22 13.08 -11.23
C LEU A 129 4.32 14.09 -10.52
N TYR A 130 3.27 13.63 -9.82
CA TYR A 130 2.37 14.51 -9.09
C TYR A 130 3.09 15.24 -7.94
N MET A 131 3.78 14.49 -7.07
CA MET A 131 4.48 15.04 -5.90
C MET A 131 5.71 15.87 -6.29
N GLY A 132 6.43 15.45 -7.31
CA GLY A 132 7.64 16.11 -7.81
C GLY A 132 7.31 17.44 -8.48
N LEU A 133 6.37 17.46 -9.43
CA LEU A 133 5.98 18.69 -10.13
C LEU A 133 5.16 19.63 -9.26
N GLY A 134 4.21 19.11 -8.49
CA GLY A 134 3.41 19.90 -7.56
C GLY A 134 4.26 20.50 -6.45
N GLY A 135 5.11 19.69 -5.81
CA GLY A 135 6.00 20.14 -4.75
C GLY A 135 7.06 21.14 -5.22
N SER A 136 7.68 20.91 -6.38
CA SER A 136 8.66 21.87 -6.95
C SER A 136 8.03 23.23 -7.27
N SER A 137 6.78 23.24 -7.78
CA SER A 137 6.03 24.47 -8.05
C SER A 137 5.78 25.27 -6.77
N ILE A 138 5.34 24.60 -5.69
CA ILE A 138 5.12 25.22 -4.39
C ILE A 138 6.44 25.74 -3.80
N LEU A 139 7.50 24.95 -3.85
CA LEU A 139 8.82 25.34 -3.33
C LEU A 139 9.42 26.51 -4.11
N SER A 140 9.21 26.55 -5.43
CA SER A 140 9.62 27.68 -6.28
C SER A 140 8.83 28.95 -5.94
N LEU A 141 7.53 28.83 -5.68
CA LEU A 141 6.70 29.96 -5.23
C LEU A 141 7.16 30.49 -3.86
N ILE A 142 7.49 29.60 -2.93
CA ILE A 142 8.08 29.98 -1.64
C ILE A 142 9.41 30.72 -1.85
N SER A 143 10.29 30.16 -2.69
CA SER A 143 11.58 30.79 -3.03
C SER A 143 11.40 32.20 -3.60
N GLY A 144 10.42 32.42 -4.48
CA GLY A 144 10.16 33.72 -5.10
C GLY A 144 9.49 34.74 -4.18
N SER A 145 8.69 34.28 -3.20
CA SER A 145 7.95 35.15 -2.28
C SER A 145 8.78 35.63 -1.08
N ILE A 146 9.75 34.84 -0.61
CA ILE A 146 10.66 35.21 0.50
C ILE A 146 11.34 36.59 0.31
N PRO A 147 12.01 36.89 -0.83
CA PRO A 147 12.66 38.19 -1.00
C PRO A 147 11.66 39.34 -1.08
N ILE A 148 10.46 39.11 -1.62
CA ILE A 148 9.39 40.11 -1.67
C ILE A 148 8.94 40.47 -0.25
N VAL A 149 8.61 39.47 0.58
CA VAL A 149 8.22 39.69 1.98
C VAL A 149 9.36 40.36 2.77
N GLY A 150 10.60 39.91 2.58
CA GLY A 150 11.77 40.51 3.21
C GLY A 150 11.95 42.00 2.85
N SER A 151 11.75 42.36 1.58
CA SER A 151 11.83 43.75 1.11
C SER A 151 10.70 44.63 1.66
N VAL A 152 9.48 44.11 1.79
CA VAL A 152 8.34 44.83 2.38
C VAL A 152 8.60 45.13 3.85
N ILE A 153 9.12 44.15 4.62
CA ILE A 153 9.46 44.33 6.03
C ILE A 153 10.60 45.35 6.18
N ALA A 154 11.65 45.26 5.36
CA ALA A 154 12.77 46.19 5.39
C ALA A 154 12.31 47.64 5.11
N ASN A 155 11.45 47.83 4.10
CA ASN A 155 10.87 49.13 3.78
C ASN A 155 9.94 49.65 4.89
N ALA A 156 9.08 48.81 5.47
CA ALA A 156 8.16 49.20 6.54
C ALA A 156 8.86 49.58 7.85
N THR A 157 10.06 49.06 8.09
CA THR A 157 10.85 49.29 9.32
C THR A 157 11.94 50.34 9.16
N ASN A 158 12.10 50.95 7.97
CA ASN A 158 13.21 51.85 7.63
C ASN A 158 14.60 51.23 7.92
N THR A 159 14.71 49.91 7.88
CA THR A 159 15.97 49.22 8.18
C THR A 159 16.89 49.32 6.96
N THR A 160 17.83 50.25 6.99
CA THR A 160 18.86 50.40 5.95
C THR A 160 19.98 49.37 6.18
N ASN A 161 20.43 48.71 5.11
CA ASN A 161 21.46 47.64 5.11
C ASN A 161 21.05 46.26 5.68
N ALA A 162 19.76 45.98 5.84
CA ALA A 162 19.32 44.62 6.19
C ALA A 162 19.59 43.64 5.03
N THR A 163 20.31 42.55 5.29
CA THR A 163 20.41 41.43 4.34
C THR A 163 19.03 40.83 4.13
N VAL A 164 18.44 41.06 2.95
CA VAL A 164 17.14 40.51 2.61
C VAL A 164 17.27 39.00 2.38
N PRO A 165 16.45 38.16 3.03
CA PRO A 165 16.45 36.72 2.77
C PRO A 165 16.20 36.45 1.27
N THR A 166 17.06 35.64 0.64
CA THR A 166 17.05 35.47 -0.83
C THR A 166 16.18 34.30 -1.31
N GLY A 167 15.68 33.46 -0.39
CA GLY A 167 14.92 32.25 -0.74
C GLY A 167 15.71 31.15 -1.45
N GLY A 168 17.00 31.36 -1.75
CA GLY A 168 17.81 30.49 -2.62
C GLY A 168 17.89 29.02 -2.20
N VAL A 169 17.79 28.73 -0.90
CA VAL A 169 17.72 27.36 -0.37
C VAL A 169 16.49 26.62 -0.89
N PHE A 170 15.32 27.27 -0.92
CA PHE A 170 14.08 26.68 -1.43
C PHE A 170 14.11 26.51 -2.96
N GLY A 171 14.77 27.42 -3.67
CA GLY A 171 15.01 27.29 -5.11
C GLY A 171 15.90 26.08 -5.45
N ALA A 172 16.99 25.87 -4.71
CA ALA A 172 17.86 24.71 -4.89
C ALA A 172 17.15 23.39 -4.53
N ILE A 173 16.41 23.37 -3.42
CA ILE A 173 15.62 22.20 -3.01
C ILE A 173 14.53 21.89 -4.06
N SER A 174 13.90 22.89 -4.66
CA SER A 174 12.86 22.69 -5.69
C SER A 174 13.38 21.86 -6.88
N GLY A 175 14.56 22.17 -7.40
CA GLY A 175 15.16 21.42 -8.51
C GLY A 175 15.51 19.98 -8.12
N MET A 176 16.07 19.77 -6.92
CA MET A 176 16.37 18.44 -6.41
C MET A 176 15.12 17.63 -6.05
N TRP A 177 14.05 18.28 -5.61
CA TRP A 177 12.78 17.65 -5.21
C TRP A 177 12.15 16.88 -6.37
N ALA A 178 12.07 17.51 -7.54
CA ALA A 178 11.51 16.87 -8.72
C ALA A 178 12.36 15.66 -9.16
N LEU A 179 13.68 15.79 -9.19
CA LEU A 179 14.59 14.69 -9.54
C LEU A 179 14.48 13.52 -8.55
N PHE A 180 14.41 13.81 -7.25
CA PHE A 180 14.24 12.81 -6.21
C PHE A 180 12.95 12.02 -6.41
N TRP A 181 11.80 12.70 -6.55
CA TRP A 181 10.50 12.04 -6.66
C TRP A 181 10.26 11.35 -8.00
N ILE A 182 10.75 11.90 -9.11
CA ILE A 182 10.45 11.38 -10.45
C ILE A 182 11.45 10.28 -10.84
N ILE A 183 12.70 10.35 -10.41
CA ILE A 183 13.76 9.42 -10.83
C ILE A 183 14.17 8.50 -9.67
N LEU A 184 14.65 9.09 -8.56
CA LEU A 184 15.27 8.30 -7.50
C LEU A 184 14.26 7.38 -6.81
N VAL A 185 13.09 7.92 -6.43
CA VAL A 185 12.07 7.18 -5.68
C VAL A 185 11.56 5.97 -6.48
N PRO A 186 11.15 6.07 -7.77
CA PRO A 186 10.71 4.90 -8.53
C PRO A 186 11.78 3.82 -8.67
N ILE A 187 13.05 4.20 -8.87
CA ILE A 187 14.17 3.24 -8.97
C ILE A 187 14.37 2.52 -7.63
N MET A 188 14.43 3.27 -6.52
CA MET A 188 14.57 2.67 -5.19
C MET A 188 13.39 1.76 -4.87
N THR A 189 12.17 2.23 -5.15
CA THR A 189 10.96 1.44 -4.92
C THR A 189 10.96 0.17 -5.77
N PHE A 190 11.40 0.22 -7.03
CA PHE A 190 11.57 -0.98 -7.86
C PHE A 190 12.50 -2.00 -7.18
N ILE A 191 13.70 -1.57 -6.78
CA ILE A 191 14.71 -2.47 -6.18
C ILE A 191 14.21 -3.06 -4.87
N PHE A 192 13.72 -2.23 -3.94
CA PHE A 192 13.28 -2.70 -2.63
C PHE A 192 12.01 -3.56 -2.71
N SER A 193 11.07 -3.21 -3.58
CA SER A 193 9.86 -4.04 -3.79
C SER A 193 10.20 -5.36 -4.48
N PHE A 194 11.13 -5.38 -5.44
CA PHE A 194 11.60 -6.62 -6.06
C PHE A 194 12.18 -7.57 -5.00
N ILE A 195 13.08 -7.08 -4.14
CA ILE A 195 13.65 -7.87 -3.04
C ILE A 195 12.54 -8.34 -2.09
N GLY A 196 11.64 -7.44 -1.69
CA GLY A 196 10.53 -7.75 -0.78
C GLY A 196 9.61 -8.84 -1.31
N TYR A 197 9.16 -8.73 -2.57
CA TYR A 197 8.30 -9.71 -3.21
C TYR A 197 9.03 -11.03 -3.51
N ALA A 198 10.32 -10.99 -3.81
CA ALA A 198 11.13 -12.20 -3.97
C ALA A 198 11.24 -12.96 -2.65
N LEU A 199 11.56 -12.28 -1.55
CA LEU A 199 11.60 -12.88 -0.21
C LEU A 199 10.22 -13.42 0.19
N PHE A 200 9.15 -12.66 -0.06
CA PHE A 200 7.80 -13.13 0.17
C PHE A 200 7.52 -14.45 -0.57
N ALA A 201 7.83 -14.52 -1.86
CA ALA A 201 7.60 -15.73 -2.65
C ALA A 201 8.47 -16.92 -2.20
N ILE A 202 9.72 -16.68 -1.82
CA ILE A 202 10.61 -17.71 -1.27
C ILE A 202 10.03 -18.30 0.01
N PHE A 203 9.67 -17.45 0.99
CA PHE A 203 9.11 -17.93 2.25
C PHE A 203 7.71 -18.52 2.09
N TYR A 204 6.91 -18.01 1.15
CA TYR A 204 5.66 -18.63 0.75
C TYR A 204 5.91 -20.08 0.33
N ASN A 205 6.82 -20.32 -0.60
CA ASN A 205 7.13 -21.67 -1.10
C ASN A 205 7.72 -22.60 -0.04
N ILE A 206 8.43 -22.07 0.97
CA ILE A 206 9.02 -22.86 2.06
C ILE A 206 7.98 -23.28 3.11
N VAL A 207 7.05 -22.39 3.44
CA VAL A 207 6.18 -22.55 4.61
C VAL A 207 4.79 -23.05 4.24
N ILE A 208 4.21 -22.55 3.16
CA ILE A 208 2.82 -22.84 2.77
C ILE A 208 2.55 -24.32 2.50
N PRO A 209 3.47 -25.11 1.90
CA PRO A 209 3.27 -26.54 1.77
C PRO A 209 3.04 -27.27 3.10
N LYS A 210 3.53 -26.71 4.22
CA LYS A 210 3.45 -27.31 5.57
C LYS A 210 2.18 -26.92 6.34
N ILE A 211 1.51 -25.82 5.97
CA ILE A 211 0.40 -25.24 6.77
C ILE A 211 -0.96 -25.19 6.05
N GLY A 212 -1.06 -25.76 4.84
CA GLY A 212 -2.36 -25.98 4.19
C GLY A 212 -2.78 -24.96 3.11
N GLY A 213 -1.84 -24.25 2.48
CA GLY A 213 -2.14 -23.49 1.26
C GLY A 213 -2.99 -22.23 1.45
N MET A 214 -2.90 -21.29 0.50
CA MET A 214 -3.98 -20.31 0.31
C MET A 214 -5.09 -20.97 -0.50
N LYS A 215 -6.30 -21.07 0.02
CA LYS A 215 -7.45 -21.60 -0.74
C LYS A 215 -8.08 -20.51 -1.59
N LEU A 216 -8.23 -20.78 -2.88
CA LEU A 216 -8.92 -19.91 -3.84
C LEU A 216 -9.92 -20.76 -4.62
N VAL A 217 -11.21 -20.48 -4.44
CA VAL A 217 -12.29 -21.25 -5.10
C VAL A 217 -12.67 -20.54 -6.39
N PHE A 218 -12.47 -21.22 -7.51
CA PHE A 218 -12.80 -20.70 -8.83
C PHE A 218 -14.02 -21.40 -9.42
N ALA A 219 -14.86 -20.66 -10.14
CA ALA A 219 -15.90 -21.21 -11.00
C ALA A 219 -15.66 -20.80 -12.45
N GLU A 220 -16.12 -21.61 -13.40
CA GLU A 220 -16.07 -21.27 -14.82
C GLU A 220 -16.95 -20.04 -15.12
N ALA A 221 -16.43 -19.15 -15.94
CA ALA A 221 -17.12 -17.96 -16.43
C ALA A 221 -16.90 -17.83 -17.95
N ALA A 222 -17.79 -17.13 -18.65
CA ALA A 222 -17.88 -17.12 -20.12
C ALA A 222 -16.54 -17.05 -20.90
N ASN A 223 -15.55 -16.26 -20.44
CA ASN A 223 -14.18 -16.35 -20.98
C ASN A 223 -13.14 -16.34 -19.84
N GLY A 224 -13.11 -17.39 -19.02
CA GLY A 224 -12.10 -17.61 -17.98
C GLY A 224 -12.67 -18.21 -16.70
N PHE A 225 -12.07 -17.87 -15.57
CA PHE A 225 -12.47 -18.29 -14.23
C PHE A 225 -12.83 -17.07 -13.39
N GLU A 226 -13.88 -17.20 -12.58
CA GLU A 226 -14.27 -16.23 -11.58
C GLU A 226 -13.88 -16.74 -10.19
N LEU A 227 -13.19 -15.91 -9.40
CA LEU A 227 -12.92 -16.21 -8.00
C LEU A 227 -14.21 -16.01 -7.21
N THR A 228 -14.86 -17.09 -6.82
CA THR A 228 -16.18 -17.05 -6.17
C THR A 228 -16.09 -16.94 -4.67
N ASN A 229 -15.06 -17.55 -4.08
CA ASN A 229 -14.91 -17.56 -2.63
C ASN A 229 -13.43 -17.63 -2.21
N ILE A 230 -13.11 -16.86 -1.18
CA ILE A 230 -11.82 -16.88 -0.50
C ILE A 230 -12.08 -17.39 0.93
N PRO A 231 -11.81 -18.66 1.23
CA PRO A 231 -11.89 -19.18 2.59
C PRO A 231 -11.04 -18.35 3.55
N VAL A 232 -11.71 -17.74 4.52
CA VAL A 232 -11.15 -16.69 5.40
C VAL A 232 -9.91 -17.18 6.17
N VAL A 233 -10.05 -18.31 6.87
CA VAL A 233 -8.98 -18.84 7.73
C VAL A 233 -7.75 -19.30 6.92
N PRO A 234 -7.89 -20.11 5.85
CA PRO A 234 -6.76 -20.48 5.00
C PRO A 234 -6.03 -19.27 4.39
N ALA A 235 -6.76 -18.28 3.89
CA ALA A 235 -6.16 -17.08 3.31
C ALA A 235 -5.42 -16.23 4.36
N ALA A 236 -6.06 -16.00 5.52
CA ALA A 236 -5.46 -15.22 6.60
C ALA A 236 -4.20 -15.89 7.17
N LEU A 237 -4.24 -17.20 7.46
CA LEU A 237 -3.10 -17.94 8.00
C LEU A 237 -1.94 -18.04 7.00
N SER A 238 -2.23 -18.34 5.73
CA SER A 238 -1.17 -18.46 4.71
C SER A 238 -0.38 -17.15 4.57
N LEU A 239 -1.08 -16.02 4.45
CA LEU A 239 -0.40 -14.73 4.31
C LEU A 239 0.25 -14.26 5.62
N SER A 240 -0.44 -14.40 6.76
CA SER A 240 0.08 -13.87 8.03
C SER A 240 1.35 -14.60 8.49
N VAL A 241 1.48 -15.91 8.25
CA VAL A 241 2.68 -16.66 8.64
C VAL A 241 3.89 -16.22 7.81
N VAL A 242 3.73 -16.03 6.50
CA VAL A 242 4.82 -15.52 5.65
C VAL A 242 5.22 -14.11 6.09
N LEU A 243 4.23 -13.27 6.40
CA LEU A 243 4.47 -11.90 6.85
C LEU A 243 5.04 -11.81 8.27
N ALA A 244 4.79 -12.79 9.13
CA ALA A 244 5.45 -12.90 10.42
C ALA A 244 6.97 -13.10 10.24
N ILE A 245 7.39 -13.93 9.28
CA ILE A 245 8.80 -14.17 8.97
C ILE A 245 9.45 -12.89 8.42
N LEU A 246 8.78 -12.21 7.48
CA LEU A 246 9.28 -10.94 6.96
C LEU A 246 9.33 -9.86 8.05
N GLY A 247 8.34 -9.83 8.95
CA GLY A 247 8.33 -8.97 10.13
C GLY A 247 9.50 -9.26 11.06
N ALA A 248 9.81 -10.53 11.30
CA ALA A 248 10.98 -10.94 12.11
C ALA A 248 12.30 -10.45 11.48
N ILE A 249 12.46 -10.62 10.17
CA ILE A 249 13.65 -10.15 9.43
C ILE A 249 13.77 -8.63 9.53
N TYR A 250 12.67 -7.92 9.30
CA TYR A 250 12.63 -6.46 9.43
C TYR A 250 12.97 -6.00 10.85
N GLY A 251 12.37 -6.62 11.87
CA GLY A 251 12.63 -6.32 13.29
C GLY A 251 14.09 -6.56 13.68
N PHE A 252 14.67 -7.65 13.19
CA PHE A 252 16.07 -7.98 13.46
C PHE A 252 17.04 -6.97 12.82
N ILE A 253 16.85 -6.65 11.53
CA ILE A 253 17.69 -5.68 10.81
C ILE A 253 17.59 -4.32 11.48
N SER A 254 16.36 -3.85 11.71
CA SER A 254 16.13 -2.53 12.32
C SER A 254 16.69 -2.45 13.74
N GLY A 255 16.66 -3.55 14.51
CA GLY A 255 17.22 -3.57 15.85
C GLY A 255 18.75 -3.63 15.87
N ILE A 256 19.41 -4.37 14.95
CA ILE A 256 20.89 -4.36 14.83
C ILE A 256 21.40 -2.95 14.49
N MET A 257 20.63 -2.17 13.71
CA MET A 257 21.00 -0.79 13.38
C MET A 257 21.06 0.13 14.61
N THR A 258 20.50 -0.27 15.75
CA THR A 258 20.63 0.47 17.01
C THR A 258 21.96 0.21 17.74
N GLY A 259 22.72 -0.81 17.32
CA GLY A 259 23.97 -1.24 17.95
C GLY A 259 23.80 -2.13 19.18
N ASP A 260 22.56 -2.46 19.56
CA ASP A 260 22.25 -3.29 20.73
C ASP A 260 21.58 -4.62 20.32
N ILE A 261 22.24 -5.74 20.65
CA ILE A 261 21.75 -7.09 20.36
C ILE A 261 20.47 -7.43 21.14
N VAL A 262 20.29 -6.89 22.34
CA VAL A 262 19.08 -7.11 23.15
C VAL A 262 17.89 -6.43 22.48
N VAL A 263 18.08 -5.19 21.99
CA VAL A 263 17.05 -4.47 21.21
C VAL A 263 16.73 -5.23 19.93
N ALA A 264 17.74 -5.79 19.24
CA ALA A 264 17.53 -6.62 18.04
C ALA A 264 16.66 -7.85 18.29
N ILE A 265 16.87 -8.55 19.40
CA ILE A 265 16.04 -9.71 19.78
C ILE A 265 14.61 -9.27 20.12
N ILE A 266 14.45 -8.19 20.89
CA ILE A 266 13.12 -7.66 21.25
C ILE A 266 12.36 -7.30 19.97
N TRP A 267 12.97 -6.53 19.08
CA TRP A 267 12.33 -6.10 17.84
C TRP A 267 12.02 -7.26 16.90
N LEU A 268 12.90 -8.25 16.77
CA LEU A 268 12.61 -9.47 16.02
C LEU A 268 11.29 -10.09 16.48
N VAL A 269 11.11 -10.31 17.78
CA VAL A 269 9.90 -10.95 18.34
C VAL A 269 8.69 -10.03 18.20
N THR A 270 8.82 -8.75 18.55
CA THR A 270 7.71 -7.79 18.50
C THR A 270 7.19 -7.60 17.08
N TYR A 271 8.06 -7.41 16.10
CA TYR A 271 7.64 -7.22 14.71
C TYR A 271 7.06 -8.50 14.10
N ALA A 272 7.60 -9.68 14.44
CA ALA A 272 7.03 -10.95 13.99
C ALA A 272 5.57 -11.12 14.43
N ILE A 273 5.30 -10.90 15.73
CA ILE A 273 3.97 -11.02 16.31
C ILE A 273 3.04 -9.93 15.76
N MET A 274 3.51 -8.67 15.71
CA MET A 274 2.71 -7.55 15.21
C MET A 274 2.30 -7.75 13.75
N TYR A 275 3.22 -8.18 12.89
CA TYR A 275 2.92 -8.44 11.48
C TYR A 275 1.96 -9.62 11.34
N PHE A 276 2.19 -10.72 12.09
CA PHE A 276 1.27 -11.84 12.08
C PHE A 276 -0.17 -11.39 12.41
N ILE A 277 -0.36 -10.70 13.53
CA ILE A 277 -1.70 -10.29 14.00
C ILE A 277 -2.33 -9.30 13.02
N MET A 278 -1.59 -8.26 12.63
CA MET A 278 -2.10 -7.21 11.75
C MET A 278 -2.55 -7.79 10.41
N TYR A 279 -1.71 -8.60 9.76
CA TYR A 279 -2.04 -9.18 8.46
C TYR A 279 -3.09 -10.29 8.56
N PHE A 280 -3.11 -11.06 9.64
CA PHE A 280 -4.18 -12.02 9.87
C PHE A 280 -5.54 -11.31 9.90
N ILE A 281 -5.66 -10.22 10.67
CA ILE A 281 -6.90 -9.45 10.78
C ILE A 281 -7.28 -8.80 9.44
N ILE A 282 -6.35 -8.10 8.79
CA ILE A 282 -6.62 -7.39 7.54
C ILE A 282 -7.04 -8.36 6.43
N VAL A 283 -6.33 -9.49 6.27
CA VAL A 283 -6.66 -10.49 5.26
C VAL A 283 -7.97 -11.20 5.59
N ALA A 284 -8.22 -11.51 6.86
CA ALA A 284 -9.48 -12.14 7.27
C ALA A 284 -10.68 -11.23 6.96
N ILE A 285 -10.61 -9.95 7.35
CA ILE A 285 -11.66 -8.98 7.05
C ILE A 285 -11.79 -8.78 5.53
N GLY A 286 -10.67 -8.68 4.81
CA GLY A 286 -10.67 -8.56 3.34
C GLY A 286 -11.36 -9.75 2.66
N ALA A 287 -11.11 -10.98 3.10
CA ALA A 287 -11.77 -12.17 2.59
C ALA A 287 -13.27 -12.20 2.93
N ILE A 288 -13.66 -11.80 4.14
CA ILE A 288 -15.07 -11.67 4.54
C ILE A 288 -15.79 -10.67 3.62
N ILE A 289 -15.20 -9.49 3.42
CA ILE A 289 -15.77 -8.46 2.55
C ILE A 289 -15.84 -8.96 1.11
N TYR A 290 -14.79 -9.61 0.60
CA TYR A 290 -14.78 -10.20 -0.73
C TYR A 290 -15.97 -11.16 -0.91
N ASN A 291 -16.14 -12.11 0.00
CA ASN A 291 -17.21 -13.11 -0.08
C ASN A 291 -18.60 -12.49 0.06
N PHE A 292 -18.73 -11.38 0.80
CA PHE A 292 -19.97 -10.62 0.90
C PHE A 292 -20.31 -9.83 -0.38
N LEU A 293 -19.29 -9.32 -1.06
CA LEU A 293 -19.44 -8.51 -2.28
C LEU A 293 -19.56 -9.36 -3.55
N GLN A 294 -18.90 -10.50 -3.61
CA GLN A 294 -18.89 -11.38 -4.79
C GLN A 294 -20.30 -11.66 -5.36
N PRO A 295 -21.32 -12.04 -4.57
CA PRO A 295 -22.66 -12.29 -5.11
C PRO A 295 -23.41 -11.01 -5.54
N LYS A 296 -22.92 -9.81 -5.19
CA LYS A 296 -23.60 -8.53 -5.42
C LYS A 296 -23.04 -7.76 -6.61
N ILE A 297 -21.72 -7.75 -6.76
CA ILE A 297 -21.01 -6.98 -7.79
C ILE A 297 -20.20 -7.85 -8.74
N GLY A 298 -20.24 -9.17 -8.55
CA GLY A 298 -19.42 -10.14 -9.29
C GLY A 298 -18.02 -10.30 -8.70
N GLY A 299 -17.39 -11.44 -8.95
CA GLY A 299 -16.03 -11.76 -8.54
C GLY A 299 -14.94 -11.27 -9.49
N ILE A 300 -13.69 -11.41 -9.06
CA ILE A 300 -12.52 -11.17 -9.91
C ILE A 300 -12.47 -12.23 -11.00
N LYS A 301 -12.32 -11.79 -12.26
CA LYS A 301 -12.27 -12.67 -13.43
C LYS A 301 -10.86 -12.76 -13.99
N LEU A 302 -10.35 -13.98 -14.10
CA LEU A 302 -9.01 -14.31 -14.56
C LEU A 302 -9.08 -15.23 -15.78
N VAL A 303 -8.15 -15.10 -16.71
CA VAL A 303 -7.90 -16.12 -17.74
C VAL A 303 -6.78 -17.00 -17.22
N LEU A 304 -7.12 -18.24 -16.85
CA LEU A 304 -6.18 -19.25 -16.35
C LEU A 304 -5.96 -20.31 -17.43
N GLU A 305 -4.70 -20.67 -17.68
CA GLU A 305 -4.29 -21.78 -18.56
C GLU A 305 -3.29 -22.70 -17.87
#